data_AF-L0H1D9-F1
#
_entry.id   AF-L0H1D9-F1
#
_cell.length_a   1.000
_cell.length_b   1.000
_cell.length_c   1.000
_cell.angle_alpha   90.00
_cell.angle_beta   90.00
_cell.angle_gamma   90.00
#
_symmetry.space_group_name_H-M   'P 1'
#
loop_
_entity.id
_entity.type
_entity.pdbx_description
1 polymer ?
#
loop_
_entity_poly.entity_id
_entity_poly.type
_entity_poly.pdbx_seq_one_letter_code
_entity_poly.pdbx_strand_id
1 'polypeptide(L)'
;MSLMSFPKILPFLFIAALVGACETPSPTTEQNHDLLPVRCIDEADLDACPGDSTGYYYDYRDNSCKPFRYGNCQVKVPFDTRDECIQVCVASGSTGAPDKRTDPVSDPHPAIADSPFAIE
;
A
#
# COMPACT_ATOMS: atom_id res chain seq x y z
N MET A 1 55.58 -8.37 -40.65
CA MET A 1 54.91 -7.17 -40.12
C MET A 1 53.78 -6.82 -41.08
N SER A 2 52.48 -6.93 -40.82
CA SER A 2 51.64 -7.40 -39.71
C SER A 2 50.31 -7.78 -40.38
N LEU A 3 49.76 -8.99 -40.20
CA LEU A 3 48.70 -9.29 -39.22
C LEU A 3 47.75 -8.11 -38.93
N MET A 4 46.66 -8.03 -39.70
CA MET A 4 45.39 -7.51 -39.19
C MET A 4 44.30 -8.52 -39.54
N SER A 5 43.97 -9.29 -38.51
CA SER A 5 42.84 -10.19 -38.39
C SER A 5 41.53 -9.43 -38.65
N PHE A 6 40.88 -9.69 -39.78
CA PHE A 6 39.47 -9.30 -39.96
C PHE A 6 38.58 -10.36 -39.28
N PRO A 7 37.86 -10.02 -38.20
CA PRO A 7 37.02 -10.99 -37.52
C PRO A 7 35.73 -11.23 -38.33
N LYS A 8 35.49 -12.49 -38.66
CA LYS A 8 34.22 -13.16 -39.01
C LYS A 8 32.93 -12.30 -38.90
N ILE A 9 32.53 -11.63 -39.99
CA ILE A 9 31.22 -10.93 -40.15
C ILE A 9 30.19 -11.85 -40.84
N LEU A 10 30.11 -13.13 -40.46
CA LEU A 10 29.11 -14.07 -40.98
C LEU A 10 28.97 -15.23 -39.99
N PRO A 11 28.15 -15.09 -38.91
CA PRO A 11 26.73 -15.45 -39.05
C PRO A 11 25.80 -14.75 -38.00
N PHE A 12 25.96 -13.46 -37.71
CA PHE A 12 25.17 -12.81 -36.64
C PHE A 12 23.73 -12.40 -37.01
N LEU A 13 23.28 -12.62 -38.25
CA LEU A 13 21.90 -12.32 -38.68
C LEU A 13 20.92 -13.51 -38.60
N PHE A 14 21.25 -14.58 -37.88
CA PHE A 14 20.34 -15.71 -37.67
C PHE A 14 19.87 -15.91 -36.21
N ILE A 15 20.32 -15.08 -35.26
CA ILE A 15 19.99 -15.24 -33.83
C ILE A 15 18.86 -14.31 -33.36
N ALA A 16 18.05 -13.76 -34.27
CA ALA A 16 16.90 -12.92 -33.91
C ALA A 16 15.58 -13.68 -33.79
N ALA A 17 15.59 -15.02 -33.85
CA ALA A 17 14.37 -15.85 -33.86
C ALA A 17 14.20 -16.80 -32.66
N LEU A 18 15.14 -16.84 -31.70
CA LEU A 18 15.07 -17.78 -30.57
C LEU A 18 15.02 -17.10 -29.19
N VAL A 19 15.25 -15.78 -29.11
CA VAL A 19 15.13 -15.06 -27.85
C VAL A 19 13.71 -14.53 -27.74
N GLY A 20 12.83 -15.33 -27.15
CA GLY A 20 11.60 -14.82 -26.54
C GLY A 20 11.96 -13.92 -25.36
N ALA A 21 12.43 -12.70 -25.65
CA ALA A 21 12.57 -11.66 -24.64
C ALA A 21 11.20 -11.00 -24.47
N CYS A 22 10.44 -11.45 -23.46
CA CYS A 22 9.60 -10.51 -22.73
C CYS A 22 10.42 -10.01 -21.53
N GLU A 23 11.52 -9.32 -21.81
CA GLU A 23 12.10 -8.42 -20.81
C GLU A 23 11.35 -7.11 -20.95
N THR A 24 10.22 -7.06 -20.26
CA THR A 24 9.56 -5.78 -19.98
C THR A 24 10.59 -4.90 -19.28
N PRO A 25 10.89 -3.69 -19.78
CA PRO A 25 11.54 -2.70 -18.95
C PRO A 25 10.61 -2.48 -17.76
N SER A 26 11.05 -2.90 -16.58
CA SER A 26 10.33 -2.66 -15.33
C SER A 26 10.07 -1.16 -15.23
N PRO A 27 8.81 -0.71 -15.14
CA PRO A 27 8.49 0.70 -15.22
C PRO A 27 9.00 1.41 -13.97
N THR A 28 9.96 2.32 -14.19
CA THR A 28 10.22 3.57 -13.46
C THR A 28 9.76 3.64 -12.00
N THR A 29 10.71 3.54 -11.06
CA THR A 29 10.65 4.35 -9.84
C THR A 29 10.99 5.80 -10.22
N GLU A 30 10.04 6.44 -10.89
CA GLU A 30 9.87 7.89 -11.00
C GLU A 30 8.36 8.11 -11.17
N GLN A 31 7.64 8.02 -10.04
CA GLN A 31 6.25 8.47 -9.97
C GLN A 31 6.14 9.38 -8.76
N ASN A 32 6.02 10.67 -9.09
CA ASN A 32 5.85 11.78 -8.18
C ASN A 32 4.45 11.66 -7.53
N HIS A 33 4.42 11.09 -6.32
CA HIS A 33 3.69 11.59 -5.16
C HIS A 33 2.23 12.12 -5.30
N ASP A 34 1.40 11.44 -6.09
CA ASP A 34 -0.08 11.59 -6.06
C ASP A 34 -0.84 10.25 -6.01
N LEU A 35 -0.11 9.13 -5.82
CA LEU A 35 -0.68 7.78 -5.72
C LEU A 35 -0.18 7.15 -4.42
N LEU A 36 -1.11 6.89 -3.49
CA LEU A 36 -0.82 6.25 -2.20
C LEU A 36 -0.03 4.93 -2.44
N PRO A 37 1.01 4.61 -1.65
CA PRO A 37 1.79 3.39 -1.85
C PRO A 37 0.92 2.13 -1.87
N VAL A 38 1.26 1.14 -2.72
CA VAL A 38 0.48 -0.10 -2.90
C VAL A 38 0.20 -0.82 -1.56
N ARG A 39 1.12 -0.75 -0.60
CA ARG A 39 0.95 -1.34 0.74
C ARG A 39 -0.15 -0.68 1.58
N CYS A 40 -0.53 0.56 1.27
CA CYS A 40 -1.57 1.29 1.98
C CYS A 40 -2.98 0.99 1.48
N ILE A 41 -3.09 0.39 0.28
CA ILE A 41 -4.37 -0.07 -0.28
C ILE A 41 -4.52 -1.59 -0.15
N ASP A 42 -3.55 -2.26 0.49
CA ASP A 42 -3.67 -3.67 0.84
C ASP A 42 -4.79 -3.87 1.86
N GLU A 43 -5.76 -4.72 1.52
CA GLU A 43 -6.84 -5.09 2.43
C GLU A 43 -6.28 -5.98 3.56
N ALA A 44 -6.65 -5.67 4.80
CA ALA A 44 -6.50 -6.62 5.89
C ALA A 44 -7.56 -7.71 5.73
N ASP A 45 -7.13 -8.97 5.81
CA ASP A 45 -8.06 -10.08 5.98
C ASP A 45 -8.65 -10.00 7.39
N LEU A 46 -9.77 -9.30 7.53
CA LEU A 46 -10.47 -9.14 8.82
C LEU A 46 -11.07 -10.47 9.31
N ASP A 47 -11.24 -11.44 8.41
CA ASP A 47 -11.63 -12.82 8.70
C ASP A 47 -10.40 -13.72 8.93
N ALA A 48 -9.23 -13.12 9.13
CA ALA A 48 -8.02 -13.85 9.49
C ALA A 48 -8.29 -14.74 10.71
N CYS A 49 -7.79 -15.97 10.58
CA CYS A 49 -7.68 -16.95 11.64
C CYS A 49 -7.30 -16.28 12.99
N PRO A 50 -8.14 -16.38 14.03
CA PRO A 50 -7.97 -15.58 15.25
C PRO A 50 -6.70 -15.97 16.02
N GLY A 51 -6.08 -14.99 16.67
CA GLY A 51 -4.88 -15.19 17.48
C GLY A 51 -4.46 -13.96 18.27
N ASP A 52 -3.28 -14.03 18.87
CA ASP A 52 -2.74 -12.99 19.76
C ASP A 52 -1.77 -12.03 19.06
N SER A 53 -1.40 -12.30 17.81
CA SER A 53 -0.56 -11.40 17.02
C SER A 53 -1.35 -10.20 16.55
N THR A 54 -0.73 -9.02 16.55
CA THR A 54 -1.33 -7.76 16.12
C THR A 54 -0.64 -7.26 14.86
N GLY A 55 -1.41 -7.01 13.82
CA GLY A 55 -0.97 -6.42 12.56
C GLY A 55 -1.65 -5.09 12.34
N TYR A 56 -1.20 -4.32 11.36
CA TYR A 56 -1.74 -3.00 11.06
C TYR A 56 -2.10 -2.87 9.58
N TYR A 57 -3.18 -2.15 9.32
CA TYR A 57 -3.58 -1.75 7.98
C TYR A 57 -3.94 -0.26 7.97
N TYR A 58 -3.89 0.34 6.79
CA TYR A 58 -4.27 1.73 6.61
C TYR A 58 -5.76 1.83 6.26
N ASP A 59 -6.50 2.57 7.07
CA ASP A 59 -7.89 2.93 6.80
C ASP A 59 -7.92 4.31 6.14
N TYR A 60 -8.19 4.34 4.83
CA TYR A 60 -8.26 5.57 4.05
C TYR A 60 -9.45 6.46 4.42
N ARG A 61 -10.51 5.90 5.04
CA ARG A 61 -11.70 6.65 5.44
C ARG A 61 -11.41 7.51 6.65
N ASP A 62 -10.63 6.96 7.57
CA ASP A 62 -10.23 7.61 8.81
C ASP A 62 -8.82 8.23 8.72
N ASN A 63 -8.16 8.09 7.57
CA ASN A 63 -6.79 8.51 7.32
C ASN A 63 -5.83 8.05 8.44
N SER A 64 -5.97 6.78 8.87
CA SER A 64 -5.31 6.27 10.07
C SER A 64 -4.89 4.80 9.97
N CYS A 65 -3.86 4.42 10.73
CA CYS A 65 -3.41 3.04 10.84
C CYS A 65 -4.12 2.32 11.99
N LYS A 66 -4.87 1.26 11.66
CA LYS A 66 -5.69 0.49 12.62
C LYS A 66 -5.10 -0.90 12.88
N PRO A 67 -5.14 -1.38 14.13
CA PRO A 67 -4.72 -2.73 14.46
C PRO A 67 -5.80 -3.76 14.09
N PHE A 68 -5.36 -4.98 13.76
CA PHE A 68 -6.20 -6.16 13.69
C PHE A 68 -5.47 -7.36 14.29
N ARG A 69 -6.21 -8.37 14.76
CA ARG A 69 -5.64 -9.57 15.38
C ARG A 69 -5.59 -10.71 14.37
N TYR A 70 -4.50 -11.46 14.38
CA TYR A 70 -4.32 -12.64 13.55
C TYR A 70 -3.56 -13.74 14.31
N GLY A 71 -3.77 -14.98 13.91
CA GLY A 71 -3.09 -16.17 14.42
C GLY A 71 -1.97 -16.64 13.49
N ASN A 72 -1.47 -17.84 13.74
CA ASN A 72 -0.31 -18.40 13.01
C ASN A 72 -0.66 -18.97 11.62
N CYS A 73 -1.78 -18.54 11.07
CA CYS A 73 -2.17 -18.87 9.72
C CYS A 73 -1.32 -18.02 8.75
N GLN A 74 -0.95 -18.54 7.57
CA GLN A 74 -0.15 -17.78 6.58
C GLN A 74 -0.98 -16.67 5.92
N VAL A 75 -1.38 -15.68 6.72
CA VAL A 75 -2.07 -14.48 6.28
C VAL A 75 -1.05 -13.41 5.93
N LYS A 76 -1.34 -12.62 4.89
CA LYS A 76 -0.53 -11.45 4.54
C LYS A 76 -0.93 -10.30 5.46
N VAL A 77 0.01 -9.84 6.27
CA VAL A 77 -0.16 -8.65 7.12
C VAL A 77 0.40 -7.44 6.37
N PRO A 78 -0.35 -6.34 6.19
CA PRO A 78 0.15 -5.17 5.47
C PRO A 78 1.34 -4.51 6.17
N PHE A 79 1.28 -4.38 7.50
CA PHE A 79 2.35 -3.81 8.33
C PHE A 79 2.45 -4.52 9.69
N ASP A 80 3.67 -4.80 10.14
CA ASP A 80 3.90 -5.45 11.44
C ASP A 80 3.83 -4.46 12.61
N THR A 81 4.11 -3.19 12.35
CA THR A 81 4.09 -2.13 13.35
C THR A 81 3.26 -0.94 12.93
N ARG A 82 2.67 -0.25 13.92
CA ARG A 82 1.91 0.98 13.69
C ARG A 82 2.78 2.07 13.07
N ASP A 83 4.01 2.20 13.56
CA ASP A 83 4.93 3.26 13.12
C ASP A 83 5.34 3.07 11.65
N GLU A 84 5.57 1.83 11.21
CA GLU A 84 5.82 1.52 9.79
C GLU A 84 4.62 1.95 8.93
N CYS A 85 3.40 1.57 9.33
CA CYS A 85 2.18 1.97 8.61
C CYS A 85 2.06 3.49 8.50
N ILE A 86 2.33 4.23 9.59
CA ILE A 86 2.22 5.70 9.61
C ILE A 86 3.26 6.34 8.70
N GLN A 87 4.51 5.88 8.79
CA GLN A 87 5.60 6.40 7.96
C GLN A 87 5.33 6.20 6.47
N VAL A 88 4.75 5.05 6.10
CA VAL A 88 4.47 4.73 4.70
C VAL A 88 3.21 5.44 4.20
N CYS A 89 2.11 5.41 4.97
CA CYS A 89 0.78 5.76 4.47
C CYS A 89 0.25 7.12 4.93
N VAL A 90 0.65 7.60 6.11
CA VAL A 90 0.13 8.86 6.67
C VAL A 90 1.09 10.01 6.36
N ALA A 91 2.39 9.81 6.60
CA ALA A 91 3.40 10.85 6.37
C ALA A 91 3.57 11.19 4.88
N SER A 92 3.30 10.22 3.99
CA SER A 92 3.35 10.40 2.53
C SER A 92 2.00 10.83 1.92
N GLY A 93 0.90 10.79 2.67
CA GLY A 93 -0.44 11.11 2.15
C GLY A 93 -0.79 12.60 2.13
N SER A 94 0.06 13.46 2.71
CA SER A 94 -0.29 14.86 3.00
C SER A 94 0.20 15.89 1.98
N THR A 95 0.68 15.50 0.80
CA THR A 95 0.97 16.47 -0.28
C THR A 95 -0.11 16.53 -1.35
N GLY A 96 -1.14 15.69 -1.27
CA GLY A 96 -2.40 15.94 -1.96
C GLY A 96 -3.11 17.08 -1.24
N ALA A 97 -3.49 18.12 -1.98
CA ALA A 97 -4.05 19.38 -1.49
C ALA A 97 -5.06 19.23 -0.33
N PRO A 98 -5.13 20.21 0.60
CA PRO A 98 -6.19 20.23 1.60
C PRO A 98 -7.53 20.14 0.88
N ASP A 99 -8.29 19.08 1.14
CA ASP A 99 -9.66 18.97 0.66
C ASP A 99 -10.40 20.20 1.18
N LYS A 100 -10.75 21.08 0.25
CA LYS A 100 -11.54 22.28 0.53
C LYS A 100 -13.01 21.91 0.75
N ARG A 101 -13.32 20.66 1.12
CA ARG A 101 -14.57 20.34 1.80
C ARG A 101 -14.44 20.78 3.25
N THR A 102 -14.65 22.08 3.41
CA THR A 102 -15.01 22.71 4.66
C THR A 102 -16.35 22.15 5.09
N ASP A 103 -16.36 20.99 5.75
CA ASP A 103 -17.45 20.64 6.64
C ASP A 103 -16.87 20.71 8.05
N PRO A 104 -17.15 21.78 8.82
CA PRO A 104 -16.95 21.71 10.25
C PRO A 104 -17.87 20.60 10.73
N VAL A 105 -17.32 19.44 11.10
CA VAL A 105 -18.06 18.53 11.98
C VAL A 105 -18.17 19.27 13.31
N SER A 106 -19.19 20.11 13.34
CA SER A 106 -19.67 20.77 14.53
C SER A 106 -20.36 19.64 15.25
N ASP A 107 -19.70 19.09 16.26
CA ASP A 107 -20.40 18.38 17.31
C ASP A 107 -21.53 19.28 17.81
N PRO A 108 -22.76 18.77 17.78
CA PRO A 108 -23.47 18.72 19.03
C PRO A 108 -24.06 17.32 19.20
N HIS A 109 -23.36 16.45 19.93
CA HIS A 109 -24.12 15.46 20.69
C HIS A 109 -24.58 16.15 21.98
N PRO A 110 -25.90 16.39 22.15
CA PRO A 110 -26.40 16.93 23.40
C PRO A 110 -26.17 15.92 24.53
N ALA A 111 -25.80 16.48 25.68
CA ALA A 111 -25.70 15.79 26.94
C ALA A 111 -27.02 15.08 27.28
N ILE A 112 -26.86 13.95 27.98
CA ILE A 112 -27.86 13.10 28.59
C ILE A 112 -28.97 13.93 29.28
N ALA A 113 -30.23 13.70 28.92
CA ALA A 113 -31.39 14.04 29.75
C ALA A 113 -32.60 13.12 29.41
N ASP A 114 -33.12 12.47 30.45
CA ASP A 114 -34.48 11.92 30.58
C ASP A 114 -34.91 10.69 29.77
N SER A 115 -34.52 9.50 30.24
CA SER A 115 -35.37 8.30 30.08
C SER A 115 -36.18 8.08 31.37
N PRO A 116 -37.49 8.37 31.40
CA PRO A 116 -38.36 8.11 32.55
C PRO A 116 -38.90 6.67 32.63
N PHE A 117 -38.25 5.69 31.98
CA PHE A 117 -38.70 4.29 32.00
C PHE A 117 -37.96 3.44 33.05
N ALA A 118 -37.93 3.95 34.27
CA ALA A 118 -38.12 3.18 35.50
C ALA A 118 -39.09 4.05 36.30
N ILE A 119 -40.34 3.66 36.54
CA ILE A 119 -40.79 2.76 37.60
C ILE A 119 -42.26 2.36 37.29
N GLU A 120 -42.55 1.06 37.08
CA GLU A 120 -43.44 0.18 37.89
C GLU A 120 -43.42 -1.24 37.31
#